data_AF-A0A2T3JKV5-F1
#
_entry.id   AF-A0A2T3JKV5-F1
#
_cell.length_a   1.000
_cell.length_b   1.000
_cell.length_c   1.000
_cell.angle_alpha   90.00
_cell.angle_beta   90.00
_cell.angle_gamma   90.00
#
_symmetry.space_group_name_H-M   'P 1'
#
loop_
_entity.id
_entity.type
_entity.pdbx_description
1 polymer ?
#
loop_
_entity_poly.entity_id
_entity_poly.type
_entity_poly.pdbx_seq_one_letter_code
_entity_poly.pdbx_strand_id
1 'polypeptide(L)'
;MSINLINNSIKEIANTVIHHCQHTEASHRENETPSTTTRFCMARLLERTASQLNALADIAYDMGDGDLACSIQAQAEASNVGLTPEPI
;
A
#
# COMPACT_ATOMS: atom_id res chain seq x y z
N MET A 1 -8.31 -23.17 9.84
CA MET A 1 -7.67 -21.83 9.93
C MET A 1 -8.81 -20.83 10.07
N SER A 2 -8.83 -20.02 11.13
CA SER A 2 -9.96 -19.11 11.39
C SER A 2 -9.90 -17.91 10.44
N ILE A 3 -11.03 -17.49 9.88
CA ILE A 3 -11.14 -16.33 8.96
C ILE A 3 -10.50 -15.07 9.56
N ASN A 4 -10.67 -14.85 10.87
CA ASN A 4 -10.03 -13.75 11.60
C ASN A 4 -8.49 -13.76 11.51
N LEU A 5 -7.85 -14.93 11.47
CA LEU A 5 -6.40 -15.01 11.34
C LEU A 5 -5.96 -14.56 9.93
N ILE A 6 -6.72 -14.92 8.91
CA ILE A 6 -6.45 -14.56 7.52
C ILE A 6 -6.63 -13.05 7.34
N ASN A 7 -7.72 -12.47 7.85
CA ASN A 7 -7.96 -11.03 7.75
C ASN A 7 -6.91 -10.19 8.49
N ASN A 8 -6.46 -10.66 9.66
CA ASN A 8 -5.34 -10.03 10.36
C ASN A 8 -4.05 -10.10 9.56
N SER A 9 -3.74 -11.24 8.93
CA SER A 9 -2.58 -11.35 8.03
C SER A 9 -2.69 -10.42 6.82
N ILE A 10 -3.88 -10.29 6.22
CA ILE A 10 -4.10 -9.36 5.09
C ILE A 10 -3.82 -7.92 5.54
N LYS A 11 -4.30 -7.50 6.74
CA LYS A 11 -3.98 -6.20 7.33
C LYS A 11 -2.48 -5.99 7.52
N GLU A 12 -1.79 -6.95 8.13
CA GLU A 12 -0.34 -6.86 8.36
C GLU A 12 0.45 -6.71 7.05
N ILE A 13 0.05 -7.46 6.01
CA ILE A 13 0.68 -7.37 4.69
C ILE A 13 0.41 -5.99 4.07
N ALA A 14 -0.83 -5.49 4.12
CA ALA A 14 -1.18 -4.16 3.62
C ALA A 14 -0.34 -3.06 4.31
N ASN A 15 -0.24 -3.13 5.64
CA ASN A 15 0.57 -2.20 6.43
C ASN A 15 2.06 -2.29 6.08
N THR A 16 2.59 -3.49 5.84
CA THR A 16 3.98 -3.66 5.42
C THR A 16 4.25 -3.00 4.06
N VAL A 17 3.33 -3.16 3.10
CA VAL A 17 3.44 -2.53 1.77
C VAL A 17 3.40 -1.01 1.88
N ILE A 18 2.50 -0.48 2.71
CA ILE A 18 2.36 0.95 2.99
C ILE A 18 3.66 1.51 3.60
N HIS A 19 4.17 0.88 4.65
CA HIS A 19 5.39 1.31 5.32
C HIS A 19 6.62 1.25 4.41
N HIS A 20 6.75 0.21 3.57
CA HIS A 20 7.83 0.14 2.60
C HIS A 20 7.80 1.32 1.62
N CYS A 21 6.61 1.71 1.16
CA CYS A 21 6.45 2.86 0.28
C CYS A 21 6.87 4.16 0.97
N GLN A 22 6.36 4.41 2.18
CA GLN A 22 6.69 5.59 3.00
C GLN A 22 8.19 5.69 3.30
N HIS A 23 8.81 4.57 3.69
CA HIS A 23 10.23 4.53 4.02
C HIS A 23 11.10 4.82 2.80
N THR A 24 10.73 4.29 1.64
CA THR A 24 11.47 4.52 0.39
C THR A 24 11.35 5.98 -0.04
N GLU A 25 10.16 6.58 0.07
CA GLU A 25 9.96 8.00 -0.22
C GLU A 25 10.78 8.90 0.71
N ALA A 26 10.77 8.62 2.02
CA ALA A 26 11.59 9.33 2.99
C ALA A 26 13.09 9.19 2.67
N SER A 27 13.54 7.98 2.36
CA SER A 27 14.94 7.71 1.99
C SER A 27 15.38 8.48 0.74
N HIS A 28 14.51 8.60 -0.27
CA HIS A 28 14.81 9.37 -1.48
C HIS A 28 14.91 10.87 -1.19
N ARG A 29 14.07 11.37 -0.28
CA ARG A 29 14.04 12.78 0.17
C ARG A 29 15.30 13.13 0.96
N GLU A 30 15.75 12.24 1.85
CA GLU A 30 16.94 12.43 2.67
C GLU A 30 18.24 12.35 1.86
N ASN A 31 18.31 11.49 0.85
CA ASN A 31 19.51 11.29 0.02
C ASN A 31 19.68 12.33 -1.10
N GLU A 32 18.89 13.40 -1.13
CA GLU A 32 18.90 14.43 -2.19
C GLU A 32 18.89 13.82 -3.61
N THR A 33 18.15 12.72 -3.77
CA THR A 33 18.16 11.92 -5.00
C THR A 33 17.73 12.82 -6.17
N PRO A 34 18.47 12.84 -7.30
CA PRO A 34 18.15 13.71 -8.44
C PRO A 34 16.68 13.57 -8.85
N SER A 35 16.01 14.72 -9.06
CA SER A 35 14.56 14.79 -9.26
C SER A 35 14.06 13.92 -10.42
N THR A 36 14.88 13.72 -11.46
CA THR A 36 14.60 12.84 -12.59
C THR A 36 14.52 11.37 -12.20
N THR A 37 15.46 10.90 -11.37
CA THR A 37 15.50 9.54 -10.82
C THR A 37 14.39 9.33 -9.81
N THR A 38 14.18 10.29 -8.90
CA THR A 38 13.13 10.24 -7.89
C THR A 38 11.75 10.18 -8.52
N ARG A 39 11.47 10.99 -9.54
CA ARG A 39 10.16 11.00 -10.22
C ARG A 39 9.82 9.65 -10.85
N PHE A 40 10.78 9.04 -11.54
CA PHE A 40 10.56 7.75 -12.20
C PHE A 40 10.46 6.61 -11.17
N CYS A 41 11.35 6.57 -10.19
CA CYS A 41 11.35 5.55 -9.15
C CYS A 41 10.10 5.64 -8.27
N MET A 42 9.67 6.85 -7.90
CA MET A 42 8.49 7.05 -7.07
C MET A 42 7.20 6.76 -7.82
N ALA A 43 7.05 7.20 -9.08
CA ALA A 43 5.85 6.87 -9.86
C ALA A 43 5.66 5.35 -9.99
N ARG A 44 6.75 4.63 -10.29
CA ARG A 44 6.73 3.16 -10.39
C ARG A 44 6.48 2.48 -9.04
N LEU A 45 7.00 3.05 -7.94
CA LEU A 45 6.76 2.53 -6.60
C LEU A 45 5.30 2.70 -6.20
N LEU A 46 4.71 3.87 -6.41
CA LEU A 46 3.31 4.17 -6.09
C LEU A 46 2.37 3.27 -6.91
N GLU A 47 2.61 3.09 -8.21
CA GLU A 47 1.84 2.19 -9.07
C GLU A 47 1.89 0.74 -8.56
N ARG A 48 3.09 0.26 -8.20
CA ARG A 48 3.26 -1.09 -7.65
C ARG A 48 2.55 -1.24 -6.30
N THR A 49 2.69 -0.26 -5.40
CA THR A 49 2.02 -0.24 -4.10
C THR A 49 0.50 -0.28 -4.27
N ALA A 50 -0.07 0.56 -5.14
CA ALA A 50 -1.49 0.57 -5.43
C ALA A 50 -1.97 -0.78 -5.99
N SER A 51 -1.22 -1.37 -6.93
CA SER A 51 -1.55 -2.70 -7.48
C SER A 51 -1.54 -3.81 -6.41
N GLN A 52 -0.57 -3.79 -5.48
CA GLN A 52 -0.51 -4.76 -4.39
C GLN A 52 -1.67 -4.59 -3.40
N LEU A 53 -2.04 -3.34 -3.08
CA LEU A 53 -3.17 -3.05 -2.20
C LEU A 53 -4.50 -3.45 -2.85
N ASN A 54 -4.72 -3.16 -4.13
CA ASN A 54 -5.91 -3.62 -4.86
C ASN A 54 -6.06 -5.15 -4.79
N ALA A 55 -4.98 -5.90 -5.02
CA ALA A 55 -5.02 -7.36 -4.92
C ALA A 55 -5.35 -7.85 -3.50
N LEU A 56 -4.88 -7.16 -2.46
CA LEU A 56 -5.23 -7.49 -1.06
C LEU A 56 -6.68 -7.13 -0.72
N ALA A 57 -7.22 -6.06 -1.29
CA ALA A 57 -8.62 -5.69 -1.16
C ALA A 57 -9.53 -6.76 -1.79
N ASP A 58 -9.20 -7.24 -2.99
CA ASP A 58 -9.91 -8.34 -3.65
C ASP A 58 -9.89 -9.61 -2.78
N ILE A 59 -8.73 -9.97 -2.23
CA ILE A 59 -8.62 -11.14 -1.32
C ILE A 59 -9.46 -10.93 -0.05
N ALA A 60 -9.44 -9.75 0.57
CA ALA A 60 -10.25 -9.46 1.75
C ALA A 60 -11.75 -9.58 1.45
N TYR A 61 -12.18 -9.12 0.28
CA TYR A 61 -13.56 -9.23 -0.18
C TYR A 61 -13.96 -10.70 -0.39
N ASP A 62 -13.12 -11.49 -1.07
CA ASP A 62 -13.33 -12.92 -1.31
C ASP A 62 -13.37 -13.74 0.00
N MET A 63 -12.66 -13.27 1.03
CA MET A 63 -12.68 -13.85 2.38
C MET A 63 -13.89 -13.42 3.22
N GLY A 64 -14.74 -12.53 2.71
CA GLY A 64 -15.98 -12.09 3.33
C GLY A 64 -15.85 -10.85 4.22
N ASP A 65 -14.72 -10.15 4.21
CA ASP A 65 -14.46 -8.95 4.99
C ASP A 65 -14.50 -7.70 4.10
N GLY A 66 -15.72 -7.27 3.78
CA GLY A 66 -15.96 -6.11 2.93
C GLY A 66 -15.47 -4.79 3.51
N ASP A 67 -15.47 -4.65 4.85
CA ASP A 67 -14.99 -3.45 5.53
C ASP A 67 -13.47 -3.34 5.41
N LEU A 68 -12.75 -4.45 5.59
CA LEU A 68 -11.32 -4.53 5.35
C LEU A 68 -11.00 -4.25 3.88
N ALA A 69 -11.73 -4.86 2.95
CA ALA A 69 -11.55 -4.63 1.52
C ALA A 69 -11.69 -3.14 1.15
N CYS A 70 -12.76 -2.48 1.63
CA CYS A 70 -12.97 -1.04 1.41
C CYS A 70 -11.84 -0.20 2.00
N SER A 71 -11.36 -0.55 3.20
CA SER A 71 -10.26 0.16 3.85
C SER A 71 -8.96 0.07 3.06
N ILE A 72 -8.63 -1.13 2.56
CA ILE A 72 -7.43 -1.35 1.73
C ILE A 72 -7.58 -0.65 0.37
N GLN A 73 -8.76 -0.67 -0.23
CA GLN A 73 -9.04 -0.01 -1.50
C GLN A 73 -8.84 1.51 -1.41
N ALA A 74 -9.32 2.13 -0.32
CA ALA A 74 -9.09 3.55 -0.07
C ALA A 74 -7.59 3.88 0.03
N GLN A 75 -6.78 3.00 0.63
CA GLN A 75 -5.32 3.19 0.66
C GLN A 75 -4.66 3.02 -0.71
N ALA A 76 -5.16 2.10 -1.55
CA ALA A 76 -4.68 1.94 -2.92
C ALA A 76 -4.91 3.21 -3.76
N GLU A 77 -6.09 3.82 -3.61
CA GLU A 77 -6.45 5.06 -4.29
C GLU A 77 -5.61 6.24 -3.79
N ALA A 78 -5.42 6.38 -2.48
CA ALA A 78 -4.57 7.41 -1.88
C ALA A 78 -3.11 7.32 -2.36
N SER A 79 -2.59 6.09 -2.48
CA SER A 79 -1.23 5.83 -2.99
C SER A 79 -1.03 6.35 -4.42
N ASN A 80 -2.07 6.32 -5.25
CA ASN A 80 -1.98 6.75 -6.64
C ASN A 80 -1.97 8.28 -6.81
N VAL A 81 -2.51 9.02 -5.82
CA VAL A 81 -2.67 10.48 -5.86
C VAL A 81 -1.46 11.22 -5.28
N GLY A 82 -0.56 10.52 -4.59
CA GLY A 82 0.67 11.12 -4.04
C GLY A 82 0.51 11.71 -2.64
N LEU A 83 -0.29 11.05 -1.81
CA LEU A 83 -0.30 11.24 -0.36
C LEU A 83 0.13 9.92 0.26
N THR A 84 1.08 9.96 1.21
CA THR A 84 1.60 8.77 1.88
C THR A 84 0.44 8.00 2.51
N PRO A 85 0.11 6.78 2.05
CA PRO A 85 -0.99 6.00 2.62
C PRO A 85 -0.75 5.77 4.12
N GLU A 86 -1.79 5.83 4.94
CA GLU A 86 -1.69 5.57 6.39
C GLU A 86 -1.96 4.08 6.69
N PRO A 87 -1.32 3.49 7.71
CA PRO A 87 -1.59 2.10 8.10
C PRO A 87 -3.06 1.86 8.50
N ILE A 88 -3.56 0.68 8.18
CA ILE A 88 -4.94 0.16 8.37
C ILE A 88 -5.08 -0.63 9.68
#